data_AF-A0A349ZWE9-F1
#
_entry.id   AF-A0A349ZWE9-F1
#
_cell.length_a   1.000
_cell.length_b   1.000
_cell.length_c   1.000
_cell.angle_alpha   90.00
_cell.angle_beta   90.00
_cell.angle_gamma   90.00
#
_symmetry.space_group_name_H-M   'P 1'
#
loop_
_entity.id
_entity.type
_entity.pdbx_description
1 polymer ?
#
loop_
_entity_poly.entity_id
_entity_poly.type
_entity_poly.pdbx_seq_one_letter_code
_entity_poly.pdbx_strand_id
1 'polypeptide(L)'
;MNAPQAITEVIQLKDGREITIETGRLAKQANGSVVVKMGNTMLLATVVANKEANPGVDFLPLTVDYREKFYATGKIPGNFFRREARPSDEEILTMRLVDRVLRPLFPSDFHAEVQVMISLISYDKEVMPEALAGLAASAAIAITDIPFNGPMSEVRVVRIDGELSVNPSLENLAKADLDIMVGATKDSIVMVEGEMDEISEQEMIEAIKYAHEEIKVQIAAQERLAAKVGKSLPKREYSHEDHNEDIRKKVWDETFDKVYQVAKTPAGKEERHDNFAAVLEEFLSQYSEEELETVKPFAKVYFHDVEKEAMRQMILNERVRLDGRTPETIRPIWSEVDYLPGAHGSAIFTR
;
A
#
# COMPACT_ATOMS: atom_id res chain seq x y z
N MET A 1 -8.52 12.07 -39.16
CA MET A 1 -8.07 12.19 -37.76
C MET A 1 -6.70 11.54 -37.68
N ASN A 2 -5.67 12.25 -37.23
CA ASN A 2 -4.36 11.66 -37.02
C ASN A 2 -4.44 10.67 -35.84
N ALA A 3 -3.77 9.53 -35.96
CA ALA A 3 -3.68 8.58 -34.86
C ALA A 3 -3.08 9.30 -33.63
N PRO A 4 -3.57 9.05 -32.41
CA PRO A 4 -3.02 9.67 -31.21
C PRO A 4 -1.53 9.33 -31.07
N GLN A 5 -0.71 10.34 -30.83
CA GLN A 5 0.72 10.17 -30.61
C GLN A 5 0.95 9.61 -29.21
N ALA A 6 1.65 8.49 -29.13
CA ALA A 6 2.09 7.90 -27.87
C ALA A 6 3.35 8.59 -27.35
N ILE A 7 3.44 8.72 -26.03
CA ILE A 7 4.70 8.98 -25.33
C ILE A 7 5.11 7.67 -24.69
N THR A 8 6.33 7.23 -24.97
CA THR A 8 6.85 5.94 -24.51
C THR A 8 8.18 6.11 -23.79
N GLU A 9 8.36 5.39 -22.69
CA GLU A 9 9.63 5.16 -22.02
C GLU A 9 9.95 3.67 -22.01
N VAL A 10 11.24 3.36 -22.02
CA VAL A 10 11.76 1.98 -21.99
C VAL A 10 12.60 1.79 -20.75
N ILE A 11 12.41 0.66 -20.09
CA ILE A 11 13.22 0.13 -19.00
C ILE A 11 13.95 -1.09 -19.55
N GLN A 12 15.26 -1.08 -19.44
CA GLN A 12 16.13 -2.19 -19.82
C GLN A 12 16.46 -3.00 -18.57
N LEU A 13 16.10 -4.29 -18.56
CA LEU A 13 16.52 -5.22 -17.52
C LEU A 13 17.93 -5.73 -17.82
N LYS A 14 18.65 -6.18 -16.78
CA LYS A 14 20.04 -6.64 -16.88
C LYS A 14 20.21 -7.86 -17.80
N ASP A 15 19.18 -8.66 -17.94
CA ASP A 15 19.15 -9.86 -18.81
C ASP A 15 18.75 -9.54 -20.27
N GLY A 16 18.59 -8.26 -20.61
CA GLY A 16 18.25 -7.81 -21.96
C GLY A 16 16.76 -7.81 -22.27
N ARG A 17 15.89 -8.19 -21.33
CA ARG A 17 14.44 -8.01 -21.48
C ARG A 17 14.06 -6.54 -21.33
N GLU A 18 13.01 -6.14 -22.04
CA GLU A 18 12.53 -4.75 -22.04
C GLU A 18 11.14 -4.64 -21.44
N ILE A 19 10.93 -3.60 -20.64
CA ILE A 19 9.61 -3.15 -20.20
C ILE A 19 9.35 -1.77 -20.81
N THR A 20 8.22 -1.60 -21.48
CA THR A 20 7.82 -0.31 -22.06
C THR A 20 6.64 0.27 -21.29
N ILE A 21 6.68 1.58 -21.04
CA ILE A 21 5.59 2.34 -20.42
C ILE A 21 5.07 3.35 -21.44
N GLU A 22 3.81 3.23 -21.86
CA GLU A 22 3.20 4.06 -22.90
C GLU A 22 1.98 4.84 -22.36
N THR A 23 1.85 6.11 -22.73
CA THR A 23 0.62 6.90 -22.50
C THR A 23 0.20 7.69 -23.74
N GLY A 24 -1.05 8.18 -23.75
CA GLY A 24 -1.59 9.09 -24.77
C GLY A 24 -2.54 8.46 -25.80
N ARG A 25 -2.53 7.13 -25.96
CA ARG A 25 -3.41 6.43 -26.91
C ARG A 25 -4.74 5.98 -26.33
N LEU A 26 -4.74 5.36 -25.15
CA LEU A 26 -5.90 4.72 -24.56
C LEU A 26 -6.46 5.50 -23.37
N ALA A 27 -7.78 5.40 -23.15
CA ALA A 27 -8.50 5.93 -21.98
C ALA A 27 -8.18 7.41 -21.65
N LYS A 28 -8.16 8.28 -22.67
CA LYS A 28 -7.77 9.70 -22.56
C LYS A 28 -8.67 10.57 -21.66
N GLN A 29 -9.82 10.05 -21.22
CA GLN A 29 -10.73 10.75 -20.30
C GLN A 29 -10.40 10.47 -18.82
N ALA A 30 -9.62 9.44 -18.51
CA ALA A 30 -9.15 9.20 -17.14
C ALA A 30 -8.22 10.33 -16.68
N ASN A 31 -8.02 10.49 -15.36
CA ASN A 31 -7.02 11.44 -14.87
C ASN A 31 -5.63 11.08 -15.38
N GLY A 32 -5.31 9.79 -15.39
CA GLY A 32 -4.11 9.17 -15.97
C GLY A 32 -4.41 7.79 -16.55
N SER A 33 -3.68 7.44 -17.60
CA SER A 33 -3.79 6.15 -18.30
C SER A 33 -2.44 5.75 -18.86
N VAL A 34 -2.00 4.54 -18.55
CA VAL A 34 -0.72 3.98 -18.97
C VAL A 34 -0.90 2.53 -19.42
N VAL A 35 -0.19 2.15 -20.47
CA VAL A 35 0.00 0.75 -20.86
C VAL A 35 1.42 0.34 -20.52
N VAL A 36 1.58 -0.65 -19.65
CA VAL A 36 2.86 -1.31 -19.39
C VAL A 36 2.92 -2.58 -20.20
N LYS A 37 4.07 -2.84 -20.84
CA LYS A 37 4.28 -4.04 -21.64
C LYS A 37 5.66 -4.64 -21.39
N MET A 38 5.72 -5.96 -21.27
CA MET A 38 6.95 -6.76 -21.26
C MET A 38 6.67 -8.05 -22.04
N GLY A 39 7.51 -8.40 -23.01
CA GLY A 39 7.18 -9.45 -23.98
C GLY A 39 5.86 -9.13 -24.69
N ASN A 40 4.92 -10.09 -24.72
CA ASN A 40 3.54 -9.86 -25.18
C ASN A 40 2.54 -9.61 -24.04
N THR A 41 2.97 -9.58 -22.78
CA THR A 41 2.12 -9.23 -21.65
C THR A 41 1.90 -7.72 -21.63
N MET A 42 0.64 -7.28 -21.55
CA MET A 42 0.26 -5.88 -21.54
C MET A 42 -0.79 -5.62 -20.45
N LEU A 43 -0.52 -4.63 -19.60
CA LEU A 43 -1.43 -4.11 -18.60
C LEU A 43 -1.87 -2.70 -18.97
N LEU A 44 -3.17 -2.44 -18.98
CA LEU A 44 -3.72 -1.09 -19.02
C LEU A 44 -4.08 -0.67 -17.59
N ALA A 45 -3.39 0.34 -17.08
CA ALA A 45 -3.71 0.98 -15.81
C ALA A 45 -4.36 2.35 -16.06
N THR A 46 -5.49 2.61 -15.40
CA THR A 46 -6.17 3.91 -15.42
C THR A 46 -6.44 4.37 -14.00
N VAL A 47 -6.23 5.66 -13.75
CA VAL A 47 -6.56 6.29 -12.47
C VAL A 47 -7.59 7.40 -12.68
N VAL A 48 -8.57 7.44 -11.79
CA VAL A 48 -9.54 8.53 -11.66
C VAL A 48 -9.57 8.97 -10.20
N ALA A 49 -9.57 10.27 -9.97
CA ALA A 49 -9.74 10.83 -8.63
C ALA A 49 -10.76 11.96 -8.67
N ASN A 50 -11.67 11.95 -7.69
CA ASN A 50 -12.60 13.07 -7.48
C ASN A 50 -11.81 14.36 -7.21
N LYS A 51 -12.41 15.52 -7.49
CA LYS A 51 -11.76 16.82 -7.22
C LYS A 51 -11.79 17.16 -5.73
N GLU A 52 -12.96 16.93 -5.12
CA GLU A 52 -13.23 17.18 -3.70
C GLU A 52 -13.46 15.86 -2.96
N ALA A 53 -13.26 15.87 -1.64
CA ALA A 53 -13.67 14.78 -0.76
C ALA A 53 -15.20 14.76 -0.60
N ASN A 54 -15.75 13.57 -0.36
CA ASN A 54 -17.17 13.44 -0.02
C ASN A 54 -17.40 13.98 1.41
N PRO A 55 -18.54 14.65 1.69
CA PRO A 55 -18.82 15.17 3.03
C PRO A 55 -18.75 14.09 4.11
N GLY A 56 -18.00 14.36 5.19
CA GLY A 56 -17.87 13.45 6.33
C GLY A 56 -16.89 12.29 6.14
N VAL A 57 -16.11 12.26 5.05
CA VAL A 57 -15.03 11.29 4.87
C VAL A 57 -13.76 11.78 5.57
N ASP A 58 -13.26 10.95 6.49
CA ASP A 58 -12.08 11.16 7.34
C ASP A 58 -10.96 10.14 7.07
N PHE A 59 -11.01 9.47 5.91
CA PHE A 59 -10.04 8.47 5.49
C PHE A 59 -9.78 8.55 3.99
N LEU A 60 -8.67 7.98 3.52
CA LEU A 60 -8.37 7.84 2.10
C LEU A 60 -9.24 6.74 1.44
N PRO A 61 -10.21 7.07 0.57
CA PRO A 61 -11.01 6.10 -0.16
C PRO A 61 -10.25 5.67 -1.42
N LEU A 62 -9.19 4.88 -1.22
CA LEU A 62 -8.42 4.27 -2.30
C LEU A 62 -8.98 2.88 -2.60
N THR A 63 -9.36 2.67 -3.87
CA THR A 63 -9.74 1.36 -4.41
C THR A 63 -8.79 0.97 -5.53
N VAL A 64 -8.15 -0.20 -5.40
CA VAL A 64 -7.38 -0.84 -6.46
C VAL A 64 -8.13 -2.06 -6.96
N ASP A 65 -8.44 -2.11 -8.26
CA ASP A 65 -9.09 -3.25 -8.92
C ASP A 65 -8.20 -3.75 -10.06
N TYR A 66 -7.67 -4.97 -9.92
CA TYR A 66 -6.88 -5.68 -10.92
C TYR A 66 -7.72 -6.79 -11.56
N ARG A 67 -7.77 -6.83 -12.90
CA ARG A 67 -8.56 -7.82 -13.64
C ARG A 67 -7.80 -8.52 -14.74
N GLU A 68 -7.90 -9.83 -14.75
CA GLU A 68 -7.47 -10.68 -15.84
C GLU A 68 -8.59 -10.86 -16.85
N LYS A 69 -8.42 -10.29 -18.05
CA LYS A 69 -9.40 -10.49 -19.11
C LYS A 69 -9.12 -11.80 -19.82
N PHE A 70 -10.13 -12.66 -19.96
CA PHE A 70 -9.94 -13.97 -20.59
C PHE A 70 -9.47 -13.84 -22.05
N TYR A 71 -9.90 -12.77 -22.71
CA TYR A 71 -9.45 -12.46 -24.07
C TYR A 71 -7.95 -12.18 -24.16
N ALA A 72 -7.28 -11.78 -23.07
CA ALA A 72 -5.83 -11.57 -23.05
C ALA A 72 -5.06 -12.85 -23.39
N THR A 73 -5.66 -14.01 -23.11
CA THR A 73 -5.15 -15.34 -23.46
C THR A 73 -5.83 -15.96 -24.68
N GLY A 74 -6.72 -15.21 -25.36
CA GLY A 74 -7.52 -15.70 -26.48
C GLY A 74 -8.59 -16.73 -26.10
N LYS A 75 -9.02 -16.77 -24.83
CA LYS A 75 -10.01 -17.75 -24.32
C LYS A 75 -11.36 -17.10 -24.06
N ILE A 76 -12.42 -17.90 -24.14
CA ILE A 76 -13.78 -17.54 -23.67
C ILE A 76 -13.95 -18.10 -22.25
N PRO A 77 -14.53 -17.35 -21.30
CA PRO A 77 -14.78 -17.85 -19.95
C PRO A 77 -15.54 -19.18 -19.92
N GLY A 78 -15.06 -20.11 -19.08
CA GLY A 78 -15.59 -21.46 -18.96
C GLY A 78 -16.92 -21.56 -18.19
N ASN A 79 -17.30 -20.50 -17.47
CA ASN A 79 -18.49 -20.47 -16.62
C ASN A 79 -19.80 -20.39 -17.42
N PHE A 80 -20.92 -20.63 -16.73
CA PHE A 80 -22.27 -20.63 -17.33
C PHE A 80 -22.59 -19.33 -18.08
N PHE A 81 -22.18 -18.18 -17.53
CA PHE A 81 -22.48 -16.86 -18.09
C PHE A 81 -21.56 -16.43 -19.24
N ARG A 82 -20.50 -17.20 -19.53
CA ARG A 82 -19.47 -16.86 -20.54
C ARG A 82 -18.88 -15.46 -20.37
N ARG A 83 -18.74 -15.02 -19.12
CA ARG A 83 -18.30 -13.66 -18.75
C ARG A 83 -17.42 -13.70 -17.50
N GLU A 84 -16.45 -12.80 -17.42
CA GLU A 84 -15.70 -12.56 -16.20
C GLU A 84 -16.65 -12.14 -15.07
N ALA A 85 -16.52 -12.79 -13.91
CA ALA A 85 -17.42 -12.63 -12.78
C ALA A 85 -16.70 -11.94 -11.61
N ARG A 86 -16.92 -12.42 -10.39
CA ARG A 86 -16.17 -11.98 -9.20
C ARG A 86 -14.66 -12.21 -9.40
N PRO A 87 -13.80 -11.37 -8.79
CA PRO A 87 -12.37 -11.60 -8.82
C PRO A 87 -11.98 -13.01 -8.31
N SER A 88 -10.91 -13.58 -8.85
CA SER A 88 -10.22 -14.73 -8.27
C SER A 88 -9.42 -14.33 -7.02
N ASP A 89 -8.97 -15.33 -6.25
CA ASP A 89 -8.13 -15.08 -5.07
C ASP A 89 -6.79 -14.43 -5.49
N GLU A 90 -6.22 -14.84 -6.62
CA GLU A 90 -4.99 -14.27 -7.19
C GLU A 90 -5.16 -12.81 -7.64
N GLU A 91 -6.30 -12.48 -8.26
CA GLU A 91 -6.64 -11.09 -8.60
C GLU A 91 -6.75 -10.23 -7.33
N ILE A 92 -7.39 -10.75 -6.27
CA ILE A 92 -7.52 -10.06 -4.97
C ILE A 92 -6.17 -9.89 -4.29
N LEU A 93 -5.30 -10.91 -4.32
CA LEU A 93 -3.95 -10.83 -3.77
C LEU A 93 -3.14 -9.76 -4.50
N THR A 94 -3.22 -9.71 -5.83
CA THR A 94 -2.56 -8.67 -6.64
C THR A 94 -3.07 -7.27 -6.30
N MET A 95 -4.40 -7.09 -6.14
CA MET A 95 -4.97 -5.81 -5.68
C MET A 95 -4.39 -5.39 -4.34
N ARG A 96 -4.26 -6.32 -3.39
CA ARG A 96 -3.72 -6.05 -2.05
C ARG A 96 -2.24 -5.70 -2.06
N LEU A 97 -1.43 -6.32 -2.92
CA LEU A 97 -0.01 -5.98 -3.07
C LEU A 97 0.13 -4.52 -3.49
N VAL A 98 -0.51 -4.15 -4.60
CA VAL A 98 -0.47 -2.78 -5.14
C VAL A 98 -1.03 -1.75 -4.15
N ASP A 99 -2.16 -2.04 -3.49
CA ASP A 99 -2.77 -1.13 -2.51
C ASP A 99 -1.84 -0.85 -1.33
N ARG A 100 -1.18 -1.89 -0.79
CA ARG A 100 -0.27 -1.76 0.37
C ARG A 100 0.88 -0.78 0.11
N VAL A 101 1.37 -0.73 -1.13
CA VAL A 101 2.48 0.15 -1.51
C VAL A 101 1.99 1.54 -1.90
N LEU A 102 0.85 1.66 -2.58
CA LEU A 102 0.29 2.96 -2.99
C LEU A 102 -0.27 3.77 -1.81
N ARG A 103 -1.02 3.13 -0.92
CA ARG A 103 -1.78 3.78 0.16
C ARG A 103 -0.94 4.75 1.02
N PRO A 104 0.25 4.38 1.53
CA PRO A 104 1.05 5.29 2.35
C PRO A 104 1.71 6.44 1.58
N LEU A 105 1.63 6.44 0.23
CA LEU A 105 2.22 7.47 -0.62
C LEU A 105 1.25 8.60 -0.94
N PHE A 106 -0.03 8.44 -0.65
CA PHE A 106 -0.95 9.57 -0.63
C PHE A 106 -0.70 10.40 0.64
N PRO A 107 -0.84 11.74 0.57
CA PRO A 107 -0.82 12.55 1.78
C PRO A 107 -1.87 12.08 2.80
N SER A 108 -1.56 12.21 4.10
CA SER A 108 -2.41 11.69 5.17
C SER A 108 -3.78 12.34 5.26
N ASP A 109 -3.91 13.57 4.75
CA ASP A 109 -5.10 14.42 4.70
C ASP A 109 -5.81 14.37 3.32
N PHE A 110 -5.44 13.41 2.46
CA PHE A 110 -6.03 13.26 1.15
C PHE A 110 -7.26 12.34 1.18
N HIS A 111 -8.46 12.93 1.19
CA HIS A 111 -9.74 12.21 1.33
C HIS A 111 -10.58 12.16 0.05
N ALA A 112 -10.06 12.68 -1.06
CA ALA A 112 -10.73 12.51 -2.35
C ALA A 112 -10.67 11.04 -2.78
N GLU A 113 -11.81 10.49 -3.21
CA GLU A 113 -11.90 9.12 -3.69
C GLU A 113 -10.98 8.90 -4.90
N VAL A 114 -10.17 7.85 -4.84
CA VAL A 114 -9.24 7.44 -5.89
C VAL A 114 -9.54 6.01 -6.31
N GLN A 115 -9.77 5.82 -7.60
CA GLN A 115 -9.91 4.50 -8.20
C GLN A 115 -8.76 4.24 -9.15
N VAL A 116 -8.05 3.14 -8.91
CA VAL A 116 -7.01 2.60 -9.78
C VAL A 116 -7.52 1.30 -10.38
N MET A 117 -7.72 1.28 -11.69
CA MET A 117 -8.13 0.07 -12.41
C MET A 117 -6.97 -0.43 -13.25
N ILE A 118 -6.63 -1.71 -13.12
CA ILE A 118 -5.57 -2.38 -13.85
C ILE A 118 -6.19 -3.56 -14.57
N SER A 119 -6.01 -3.65 -15.88
CA SER A 119 -6.53 -4.77 -16.68
C SER A 119 -5.40 -5.43 -17.46
N LEU A 120 -5.27 -6.74 -17.33
CA LEU A 120 -4.48 -7.56 -18.23
C LEU A 120 -5.21 -7.67 -19.57
N ILE A 121 -4.65 -7.06 -20.59
CA ILE A 121 -5.27 -6.94 -21.92
C ILE A 121 -4.57 -7.79 -22.99
N SER A 122 -3.36 -8.28 -22.70
CA SER A 122 -2.62 -9.25 -23.51
C SER A 122 -1.70 -10.04 -22.58
N TYR A 123 -1.54 -11.34 -22.83
CA TYR A 123 -0.76 -12.21 -21.96
C TYR A 123 0.30 -13.00 -22.74
N ASP A 124 1.50 -13.05 -22.17
CA ASP A 124 2.62 -13.88 -22.56
C ASP A 124 2.98 -14.81 -21.38
N LYS A 125 3.10 -16.11 -21.64
CA LYS A 125 3.42 -17.11 -20.61
C LYS A 125 4.80 -16.93 -19.99
N GLU A 126 5.68 -16.18 -20.68
CA GLU A 126 7.04 -15.90 -20.21
C GLU A 126 7.11 -14.73 -19.23
N VAL A 127 5.98 -14.04 -18.96
CA VAL A 127 5.94 -12.84 -18.13
C VAL A 127 4.78 -12.90 -17.14
N MET A 128 5.11 -12.83 -15.86
CA MET A 128 4.14 -12.76 -14.78
C MET A 128 3.51 -11.36 -14.69
N PRO A 129 2.20 -11.21 -14.93
CA PRO A 129 1.56 -9.90 -15.02
C PRO A 129 1.48 -9.18 -13.67
N GLU A 130 1.36 -9.90 -12.55
CA GLU A 130 1.30 -9.29 -11.21
C GLU A 130 2.57 -8.49 -10.88
N ALA A 131 3.73 -8.92 -11.38
CA ALA A 131 5.01 -8.24 -11.19
C ALA A 131 5.11 -6.88 -11.93
N LEU A 132 4.13 -6.55 -12.78
CA LEU A 132 4.05 -5.29 -13.50
C LEU A 132 2.90 -4.40 -13.01
N ALA A 133 2.04 -4.91 -12.12
CA ALA A 133 0.82 -4.22 -11.71
C ALA A 133 1.13 -2.94 -10.90
N GLY A 134 2.03 -3.01 -9.92
CA GLY A 134 2.48 -1.85 -9.15
C GLY A 134 3.12 -0.77 -10.01
N LEU A 135 4.00 -1.17 -10.95
CA LEU A 135 4.61 -0.28 -11.93
C LEU A 135 3.54 0.44 -12.77
N ALA A 136 2.56 -0.30 -13.29
CA ALA A 136 1.51 0.27 -14.13
C ALA A 136 0.64 1.27 -13.36
N ALA A 137 0.24 0.92 -12.14
CA ALA A 137 -0.55 1.77 -11.26
C ALA A 137 0.18 3.06 -10.89
N SER A 138 1.43 2.94 -10.42
CA SER A 138 2.25 4.09 -10.06
C SER A 138 2.51 5.00 -11.27
N ALA A 139 2.85 4.42 -12.43
CA ALA A 139 3.08 5.19 -13.65
C ALA A 139 1.82 5.97 -14.08
N ALA A 140 0.64 5.34 -13.96
CA ALA A 140 -0.63 5.98 -14.28
C ALA A 140 -0.93 7.17 -13.35
N ILE A 141 -0.59 7.09 -12.06
CA ILE A 141 -0.74 8.20 -11.09
C ILE A 141 0.32 9.29 -11.34
N ALA A 142 1.56 8.89 -11.60
CA ALA A 142 2.70 9.81 -11.75
C ALA A 142 2.49 10.84 -12.87
N ILE A 143 1.81 10.47 -13.95
CA ILE A 143 1.52 11.36 -15.09
C ILE A 143 0.32 12.32 -14.85
N THR A 144 -0.26 12.32 -13.65
CA THR A 144 -1.42 13.15 -13.29
C THR A 144 -1.07 14.31 -12.36
N ASP A 145 -2.05 15.18 -12.16
CA ASP A 145 -2.05 16.26 -11.17
C ASP A 145 -2.42 15.77 -9.75
N ILE A 146 -2.70 14.48 -9.54
CA ILE A 146 -3.12 13.96 -8.23
C ILE A 146 -1.95 14.05 -7.22
N PRO A 147 -2.16 14.58 -6.00
CA PRO A 147 -1.16 14.59 -4.93
C PRO A 147 -0.69 13.17 -4.60
N PHE A 148 0.61 12.93 -4.76
CA PHE A 148 1.20 11.60 -4.64
C PHE A 148 2.70 11.73 -4.36
N ASN A 149 3.16 11.15 -3.25
CA ASN A 149 4.55 11.14 -2.78
C ASN A 149 5.37 9.96 -3.36
N GLY A 150 4.91 9.39 -4.47
CA GLY A 150 5.69 8.45 -5.28
C GLY A 150 6.60 9.18 -6.29
N PRO A 151 6.97 8.53 -7.41
CA PRO A 151 6.51 7.22 -7.85
C PRO A 151 7.06 6.07 -7.00
N MET A 152 6.38 4.93 -7.09
CA MET A 152 6.84 3.65 -6.56
C MET A 152 6.95 2.62 -7.67
N SER A 153 7.55 1.48 -7.37
CA SER A 153 7.35 0.29 -8.19
C SER A 153 7.35 -0.97 -7.34
N GLU A 154 6.94 -2.06 -7.97
CA GLU A 154 6.98 -3.40 -7.41
C GLU A 154 7.72 -4.31 -8.38
N VAL A 155 8.54 -5.21 -7.83
CA VAL A 155 9.21 -6.26 -8.60
C VAL A 155 9.15 -7.57 -7.85
N ARG A 156 9.08 -8.66 -8.60
CA ARG A 156 9.23 -10.01 -8.07
C ARG A 156 10.67 -10.45 -8.24
N VAL A 157 11.33 -10.89 -7.18
CA VAL A 157 12.67 -11.43 -7.24
C VAL A 157 12.60 -12.89 -6.87
N VAL A 158 13.23 -13.73 -7.68
CA VAL A 158 13.41 -15.15 -7.39
C VAL A 158 14.87 -15.52 -7.37
N ARG A 159 15.20 -16.63 -6.71
CA ARG A 159 16.54 -17.23 -6.81
C ARG A 159 16.46 -18.59 -7.49
N ILE A 160 17.28 -18.79 -8.51
CA ILE A 160 17.33 -20.03 -9.31
C ILE A 160 18.79 -20.43 -9.43
N ASP A 161 19.13 -21.66 -9.05
CA ASP A 161 20.50 -22.17 -9.05
C ASP A 161 21.51 -21.25 -8.31
N GLY A 162 21.04 -20.57 -7.26
CA GLY A 162 21.83 -19.61 -6.46
C GLY A 162 21.90 -18.19 -7.02
N GLU A 163 21.31 -17.91 -8.18
CA GLU A 163 21.33 -16.58 -8.81
C GLU A 163 19.99 -15.86 -8.69
N LEU A 164 20.03 -14.57 -8.33
CA LEU A 164 18.84 -13.72 -8.24
C LEU A 164 18.40 -13.23 -9.63
N SER A 165 17.10 -13.32 -9.89
CA SER A 165 16.46 -12.86 -11.13
C SER A 165 15.23 -12.02 -10.81
N VAL A 166 15.01 -10.94 -11.58
CA VAL A 166 13.85 -10.05 -11.43
C VAL A 166 12.75 -10.39 -12.42
N ASN A 167 11.49 -10.24 -12.02
CA ASN A 167 10.28 -10.47 -12.81
C ASN A 167 10.36 -11.77 -13.64
N PRO A 168 10.50 -12.94 -13.00
CA PRO A 168 10.71 -14.21 -13.70
C PRO A 168 9.50 -14.63 -14.53
N SER A 169 9.69 -15.67 -15.35
CA SER A 169 8.58 -16.42 -15.95
C SER A 169 7.99 -17.41 -14.95
N LEU A 170 6.79 -17.94 -15.26
CA LEU A 170 6.15 -18.97 -14.44
C LEU A 170 6.99 -20.26 -14.36
N GLU A 171 7.68 -20.61 -15.44
CA GLU A 171 8.58 -21.78 -15.45
C GLU A 171 9.79 -21.59 -14.52
N ASN A 172 10.32 -20.37 -14.50
CA ASN A 172 11.45 -20.00 -13.64
C ASN A 172 11.04 -19.99 -12.17
N LEU A 173 9.84 -19.49 -11.85
CA LEU A 173 9.29 -19.50 -10.50
C LEU A 173 9.19 -20.92 -9.93
N ALA A 174 8.78 -21.90 -10.75
CA ALA A 174 8.65 -23.30 -10.31
C ALA A 174 9.99 -23.98 -9.95
N LYS A 175 11.13 -23.36 -10.28
CA LYS A 175 12.48 -23.85 -9.97
C LYS A 175 13.14 -23.03 -8.85
N ALA A 176 12.45 -22.04 -8.32
CA ALA A 176 13.03 -21.10 -7.37
C ALA A 176 12.93 -21.60 -5.93
N ASP A 177 13.98 -21.37 -5.14
CA ASP A 177 14.01 -21.62 -3.69
C ASP A 177 13.72 -20.36 -2.85
N LEU A 178 13.57 -19.22 -3.52
CA LEU A 178 13.20 -17.93 -2.97
C LEU A 178 12.27 -17.24 -3.98
N ASP A 179 11.11 -16.79 -3.51
CA ASP A 179 10.19 -15.90 -4.24
C ASP A 179 9.77 -14.73 -3.34
N ILE A 180 10.10 -13.51 -3.75
CA ILE A 180 9.79 -12.31 -2.97
C ILE A 180 9.27 -11.19 -3.88
N MET A 181 8.09 -10.67 -3.57
CA MET A 181 7.57 -9.42 -4.11
C MET A 181 8.01 -8.27 -3.19
N VAL A 182 8.66 -7.27 -3.77
CA VAL A 182 9.10 -6.08 -3.04
C VAL A 182 8.52 -4.85 -3.70
N GLY A 183 7.90 -4.00 -2.90
CA GLY A 183 7.39 -2.69 -3.29
C GLY A 183 8.13 -1.57 -2.58
N ALA A 184 8.57 -0.57 -3.33
CA ALA A 184 9.41 0.50 -2.80
C ALA A 184 9.25 1.81 -3.57
N THR A 185 9.58 2.91 -2.88
CA THR A 185 9.92 4.18 -3.51
C THR A 185 11.41 4.21 -3.83
N LYS A 186 11.89 5.33 -4.38
CA LYS A 186 13.31 5.56 -4.65
C LYS A 186 14.16 5.42 -3.40
N ASP A 187 13.64 5.87 -2.26
CA ASP A 187 14.39 6.05 -1.03
C ASP A 187 14.08 5.00 0.04
N SER A 188 12.89 4.38 0.01
CA SER A 188 12.46 3.44 1.06
C SER A 188 11.75 2.22 0.50
N ILE A 189 12.04 1.07 1.10
CA ILE A 189 11.19 -0.12 1.00
C ILE A 189 9.88 0.17 1.73
N VAL A 190 8.76 -0.26 1.14
CA VAL A 190 7.41 -0.06 1.69
C VAL A 190 6.76 -1.39 2.05
N MET A 191 6.90 -2.38 1.17
CA MET A 191 6.22 -3.67 1.31
C MET A 191 7.13 -4.80 0.86
N VAL A 192 7.05 -5.91 1.57
CA VAL A 192 7.71 -7.17 1.24
C VAL A 192 6.70 -8.29 1.51
N GLU A 193 6.57 -9.21 0.56
CA GLU A 193 5.76 -10.42 0.64
C GLU A 193 6.52 -11.55 -0.06
N GLY A 194 6.54 -12.77 0.45
CA GLY A 194 7.26 -13.85 -0.21
C GLY A 194 7.20 -15.20 0.50
N GLU A 195 7.70 -16.21 -0.19
CA GLU A 195 7.84 -17.59 0.25
C GLU A 195 9.25 -18.09 -0.10
N MET A 196 9.88 -18.82 0.82
CA MET A 196 11.27 -19.26 0.67
C MET A 196 11.51 -20.60 1.38
N ASP A 197 12.46 -21.38 0.85
CA ASP A 197 12.89 -22.66 1.41
C ASP A 197 14.00 -22.48 2.44
N GLU A 198 13.63 -22.17 3.68
CA GLU A 198 14.54 -22.12 4.86
C GLU A 198 15.84 -21.31 4.64
N ILE A 199 15.73 -20.15 3.96
CA ILE A 199 16.86 -19.27 3.71
C ILE A 199 17.33 -18.53 4.98
N SER A 200 18.58 -18.06 4.97
CA SER A 200 19.11 -17.17 6.01
C SER A 200 18.57 -15.74 5.90
N GLU A 201 18.59 -15.00 7.01
CA GLU A 201 18.21 -13.58 7.03
C GLU A 201 19.11 -12.73 6.13
N GLN A 202 20.38 -13.13 5.99
CA GLN A 202 21.33 -12.42 5.11
C GLN A 202 20.90 -12.53 3.64
N GLU A 203 20.53 -13.72 3.18
CA GLU A 203 20.05 -13.95 1.81
C GLU A 203 18.76 -13.18 1.54
N MET A 204 17.85 -13.10 2.52
CA MET A 204 16.64 -12.28 2.42
C MET A 204 16.96 -10.79 2.23
N ILE A 205 17.90 -10.25 3.01
CA ILE A 205 18.33 -8.85 2.89
C ILE A 205 18.99 -8.59 1.53
N GLU A 206 19.78 -9.54 1.03
CA GLU A 206 20.40 -9.45 -0.30
C GLU A 206 19.36 -9.42 -1.42
N ALA A 207 18.32 -10.26 -1.35
CA ALA A 207 17.20 -10.25 -2.30
C ALA A 207 16.42 -8.94 -2.26
N ILE A 208 16.13 -8.38 -1.07
CA ILE A 208 15.45 -7.09 -0.93
C ILE A 208 16.27 -5.94 -1.52
N LYS A 209 17.60 -5.93 -1.29
CA LYS A 209 18.50 -4.92 -1.87
C LYS A 209 18.54 -5.02 -3.40
N TYR A 210 18.64 -6.24 -3.92
CA TYR A 210 18.59 -6.49 -5.36
C TYR A 210 17.29 -5.96 -5.96
N ALA A 211 16.15 -6.25 -5.34
CA ALA A 211 14.85 -5.73 -5.75
C ALA A 211 14.80 -4.20 -5.77
N HIS A 212 15.33 -3.54 -4.73
CA HIS A 212 15.31 -2.08 -4.64
C HIS A 212 16.06 -1.38 -5.76
N GLU A 213 17.21 -1.94 -6.16
CA GLU A 213 18.00 -1.39 -7.26
C GLU A 213 17.25 -1.49 -8.60
N GLU A 214 16.56 -2.61 -8.86
CA GLU A 214 15.71 -2.75 -10.05
C GLU A 214 14.51 -1.78 -10.01
N ILE A 215 13.87 -1.61 -8.84
CA ILE A 215 12.77 -0.66 -8.64
C ILE A 215 13.22 0.77 -8.95
N LYS A 216 14.42 1.20 -8.54
CA LYS A 216 14.94 2.54 -8.82
C LYS A 216 15.04 2.81 -10.33
N VAL A 217 15.42 1.81 -11.12
CA VAL A 217 15.45 1.91 -12.60
C VAL A 217 14.04 2.14 -13.15
N GLN A 218 13.05 1.41 -12.64
CA GLN A 218 11.66 1.55 -13.05
C GLN A 218 11.08 2.93 -12.67
N ILE A 219 11.37 3.41 -11.45
CA ILE A 219 10.97 4.75 -10.98
C ILE A 219 11.58 5.84 -11.86
N ALA A 220 12.86 5.74 -12.21
CA ALA A 220 13.51 6.72 -13.08
C ALA A 220 12.84 6.81 -14.46
N ALA A 221 12.31 5.69 -14.99
CA ALA A 221 11.53 5.70 -16.22
C ALA A 221 10.16 6.37 -16.05
N GLN A 222 9.48 6.15 -14.92
CA GLN A 222 8.23 6.84 -14.59
C GLN A 222 8.44 8.36 -14.47
N GLU A 223 9.51 8.81 -13.82
CA GLU A 223 9.88 10.22 -13.70
C GLU A 223 10.10 10.86 -15.09
N ARG A 224 10.84 10.19 -15.98
CA ARG A 224 11.04 10.65 -17.37
C ARG A 224 9.75 10.70 -18.17
N LEU A 225 8.86 9.74 -17.98
CA LEU A 225 7.54 9.73 -18.63
C LEU A 225 6.69 10.91 -18.14
N ALA A 226 6.62 11.10 -16.83
CA ALA A 226 5.87 12.19 -16.21
C ALA A 226 6.38 13.56 -16.68
N ALA A 227 7.69 13.76 -16.79
CA ALA A 227 8.28 15.01 -17.28
C ALA A 227 7.86 15.36 -18.72
N LYS A 228 7.45 14.37 -19.54
CA LYS A 228 6.97 14.57 -20.92
C LYS A 228 5.45 14.86 -20.99
N VAL A 229 4.73 14.71 -19.88
CA VAL A 229 3.28 14.90 -19.80
C VAL A 229 2.97 16.20 -19.06
N GLY A 230 2.47 17.22 -19.75
CA GLY A 230 2.24 18.55 -19.15
C GLY A 230 1.25 18.60 -17.98
N LYS A 231 0.42 17.57 -17.77
CA LYS A 231 -0.51 17.47 -16.63
C LYS A 231 0.16 16.92 -15.35
N SER A 232 1.35 16.34 -15.46
CA SER A 232 2.00 15.66 -14.33
C SER A 232 2.43 16.62 -13.20
N LEU A 233 2.70 17.88 -13.56
CA LEU A 233 3.15 18.94 -12.65
C LEU A 233 2.58 20.30 -13.07
N PRO A 234 2.26 21.19 -12.11
CA PRO A 234 2.28 20.96 -10.67
C PRO A 234 1.18 19.98 -10.23
N LYS A 235 1.36 19.34 -9.06
CA LYS A 235 0.26 18.62 -8.41
C LYS A 235 -0.81 19.64 -8.03
N ARG A 236 -2.09 19.25 -8.14
CA ARG A 236 -3.21 20.11 -7.78
C ARG A 236 -3.21 20.34 -6.27
N GLU A 237 -3.59 21.56 -5.89
CA GLU A 237 -3.87 21.87 -4.49
C GLU A 237 -5.16 21.16 -4.06
N TYR A 238 -5.25 20.82 -2.78
CA TYR A 238 -6.42 20.24 -2.15
C TYR A 238 -6.48 20.73 -0.70
N SER A 239 -7.69 20.77 -0.15
CA SER A 239 -7.93 21.13 1.26
C SER A 239 -9.16 20.37 1.71
N HIS A 240 -8.95 19.19 2.31
CA HIS A 240 -10.06 18.34 2.78
C HIS A 240 -10.27 18.42 4.28
N GLU A 241 -9.29 18.95 5.02
CA GLU A 241 -9.34 19.10 6.46
C GLU A 241 -9.19 20.56 6.83
N ASP A 242 -10.00 21.00 7.79
CA ASP A 242 -9.76 22.24 8.51
C ASP A 242 -8.87 21.93 9.72
N HIS A 243 -8.08 22.92 10.14
CA HIS A 243 -7.26 22.81 11.33
C HIS A 243 -7.39 24.05 12.21
N ASN A 244 -7.34 23.83 13.53
CA ASN A 244 -7.29 24.88 14.53
C ASN A 244 -6.07 24.64 15.44
N GLU A 245 -4.99 25.38 15.16
CA GLU A 245 -3.71 25.23 15.87
C GLU A 245 -3.80 25.61 17.36
N ASP A 246 -4.69 26.54 17.73
CA ASP A 246 -4.89 26.90 19.14
C ASP A 246 -5.49 25.74 19.94
N ILE A 247 -6.50 25.06 19.36
CA ILE A 247 -7.08 23.85 19.95
C ILE A 247 -6.03 22.73 19.97
N ARG A 248 -5.28 22.53 18.88
CA ARG A 248 -4.22 21.51 18.82
C ARG A 248 -3.20 21.69 19.93
N LYS A 249 -2.70 22.92 20.10
CA LYS A 249 -1.75 23.25 21.16
C LYS A 249 -2.34 23.02 22.55
N LYS A 250 -3.59 23.44 22.77
CA LYS A 250 -4.24 23.26 24.08
C LYS A 250 -4.50 21.79 24.42
N VAL A 251 -4.95 20.99 23.46
CA VAL A 251 -5.10 19.53 23.62
C VAL A 251 -3.76 18.91 24.02
N TRP A 252 -2.69 19.25 23.31
CA TRP A 252 -1.36 18.75 23.61
C TRP A 252 -0.92 19.10 25.03
N ASP A 253 -0.90 20.39 25.36
CA ASP A 253 -0.37 20.89 26.64
C ASP A 253 -1.11 20.33 27.85
N GLU A 254 -2.41 20.08 27.75
CA GLU A 254 -3.24 19.64 28.88
C GLU A 254 -3.39 18.11 29.00
N THR A 255 -3.22 17.38 27.89
CA THR A 255 -3.49 15.93 27.86
C THR A 255 -2.23 15.07 27.74
N PHE A 256 -1.14 15.56 27.15
CA PHE A 256 0.03 14.72 26.84
C PHE A 256 0.59 14.00 28.06
N ASP A 257 0.87 14.71 29.16
CA ASP A 257 1.44 14.10 30.37
C ASP A 257 0.51 13.04 30.97
N LYS A 258 -0.81 13.29 30.94
CA LYS A 258 -1.81 12.35 31.46
C LYS A 258 -1.88 11.10 30.60
N VAL A 259 -1.94 11.26 29.28
CA VAL A 259 -1.92 10.16 28.31
C VAL A 259 -0.64 9.35 28.46
N TYR A 260 0.51 10.01 28.66
CA TYR A 260 1.78 9.33 28.89
C TYR A 260 1.75 8.47 30.16
N GLN A 261 1.19 8.98 31.27
CA GLN A 261 1.02 8.18 32.50
C GLN A 261 0.07 7.00 32.32
N VAL A 262 -1.03 7.20 31.58
CA VAL A 262 -1.97 6.11 31.24
C VAL A 262 -1.26 5.04 30.40
N ALA A 263 -0.52 5.45 29.37
CA ALA A 263 0.22 4.54 28.50
C ALA A 263 1.27 3.71 29.26
N LYS A 264 1.95 4.34 30.23
CA LYS A 264 2.97 3.73 31.09
C LYS A 264 2.40 2.73 32.09
N THR A 265 1.14 2.90 32.48
CA THR A 265 0.49 2.04 33.47
C THR A 265 -0.02 0.77 32.78
N PRO A 266 0.55 -0.41 33.06
CA PRO A 266 0.09 -1.64 32.42
C PRO A 266 -1.34 -1.95 32.82
N ALA A 267 -2.24 -1.98 31.84
CA ALA A 267 -3.65 -2.25 32.03
C ALA A 267 -4.18 -3.18 30.94
N GLY A 268 -5.30 -3.84 31.23
CA GLY A 268 -6.05 -4.60 30.22
C GLY A 268 -6.51 -3.71 29.06
N LYS A 269 -6.86 -4.30 27.91
CA LYS A 269 -7.28 -3.54 26.72
C LYS A 269 -8.47 -2.60 27.00
N GLU A 270 -9.49 -3.12 27.69
CA GLU A 270 -10.72 -2.37 28.00
C GLU A 270 -10.44 -1.26 29.01
N GLU A 271 -9.82 -1.58 30.15
CA GLU A 271 -9.42 -0.61 31.17
C GLU A 271 -8.56 0.52 30.60
N ARG A 272 -7.61 0.19 29.71
CA ARG A 272 -6.77 1.20 29.06
C ARG A 272 -7.55 2.12 28.14
N HIS A 273 -8.50 1.57 27.37
CA HIS A 273 -9.37 2.36 26.52
C HIS A 273 -10.20 3.34 27.35
N ASP A 274 -10.75 2.88 28.47
CA ASP A 274 -11.54 3.71 29.38
C ASP A 274 -10.68 4.81 30.03
N ASN A 275 -9.44 4.50 30.40
CA ASN A 275 -8.50 5.47 30.95
C ASN A 275 -8.13 6.58 29.95
N PHE A 276 -7.89 6.24 28.67
CA PHE A 276 -7.66 7.26 27.64
C PHE A 276 -8.91 8.10 27.37
N ALA A 277 -10.08 7.45 27.29
CA ALA A 277 -11.35 8.14 27.12
C ALA A 277 -11.61 9.14 28.27
N ALA A 278 -11.30 8.77 29.51
CA ALA A 278 -11.45 9.65 30.67
C ALA A 278 -10.59 10.92 30.57
N VAL A 279 -9.37 10.84 30.02
CA VAL A 279 -8.51 12.03 29.83
C VAL A 279 -9.13 12.97 28.78
N LEU A 280 -9.65 12.42 27.68
CA LEU A 280 -10.33 13.23 26.66
C LEU A 280 -11.62 13.85 27.22
N GLU A 281 -12.42 13.09 27.97
CA GLU A 281 -13.63 13.60 28.61
C GLU A 281 -13.32 14.72 29.62
N GLU A 282 -12.26 14.59 30.41
CA GLU A 282 -11.80 15.63 31.33
C GLU A 282 -11.43 16.91 30.57
N PHE A 283 -10.70 16.81 29.45
CA PHE A 283 -10.39 17.95 28.60
C PHE A 283 -11.66 18.62 28.04
N LEU A 284 -12.59 17.83 27.52
CA LEU A 284 -13.85 18.34 26.95
C LEU A 284 -14.77 18.95 28.01
N SER A 285 -14.71 18.51 29.27
CA SER A 285 -15.54 19.04 30.36
C SER A 285 -15.31 20.52 30.70
N GLN A 286 -14.21 21.11 30.20
CA GLN A 286 -13.89 22.52 30.38
C GLN A 286 -14.70 23.45 29.47
N TYR A 287 -15.40 22.92 28.48
CA TYR A 287 -16.12 23.67 27.46
C TYR A 287 -17.63 23.62 27.68
N SER A 288 -18.32 24.71 27.37
CA SER A 288 -19.79 24.73 27.33
C SER A 288 -20.35 23.89 26.18
N GLU A 289 -21.64 23.55 26.22
CA GLU A 289 -22.31 22.78 25.16
C GLU A 289 -22.17 23.44 23.78
N GLU A 290 -22.27 24.78 23.71
CA GLU A 290 -22.12 25.54 22.47
C GLU A 290 -20.68 25.50 21.92
N GLU A 291 -19.67 25.58 22.80
CA GLU A 291 -18.25 25.50 22.40
C GLU A 291 -17.85 24.08 21.96
N LEU A 292 -18.45 23.06 22.57
CA LEU A 292 -18.18 21.66 22.25
C LEU A 292 -18.52 21.29 20.81
N GLU A 293 -19.54 21.90 20.20
CA GLU A 293 -19.86 21.67 18.78
C GLU A 293 -18.68 22.00 17.86
N THR A 294 -17.89 23.02 18.23
CA THR A 294 -16.71 23.44 17.47
C THR A 294 -15.45 22.69 17.91
N VAL A 295 -15.24 22.52 19.22
CA VAL A 295 -13.98 22.00 19.76
C VAL A 295 -13.87 20.49 19.61
N LYS A 296 -14.96 19.75 19.81
CA LYS A 296 -14.96 18.29 19.90
C LYS A 296 -14.44 17.58 18.64
N PRO A 297 -14.79 18.00 17.40
CA PRO A 297 -14.25 17.37 16.19
C PRO A 297 -12.71 17.49 16.11
N PHE A 298 -12.18 18.69 16.36
CA PHE A 298 -10.73 18.93 16.37
C PHE A 298 -10.02 18.21 17.52
N ALA A 299 -10.60 18.28 18.72
CA ALA A 299 -10.02 17.67 19.91
C ALA A 299 -9.85 16.16 19.77
N LYS A 300 -10.82 15.46 19.16
CA LYS A 300 -10.69 14.02 18.90
C LYS A 300 -9.51 13.67 17.99
N VAL A 301 -9.34 14.42 16.90
CA VAL A 301 -8.24 14.21 15.94
C VAL A 301 -6.90 14.47 16.63
N TYR A 302 -6.76 15.61 17.30
CA TYR A 302 -5.50 15.99 17.95
C TYR A 302 -5.18 15.13 19.17
N PHE A 303 -6.20 14.64 19.89
CA PHE A 303 -5.99 13.71 21.00
C PHE A 303 -5.43 12.38 20.51
N HIS A 304 -5.90 11.86 19.37
CA HIS A 304 -5.33 10.67 18.76
C HIS A 304 -3.85 10.85 18.36
N ASP A 305 -3.45 12.06 17.91
CA ASP A 305 -2.04 12.38 17.68
C ASP A 305 -1.23 12.40 18.98
N VAL A 306 -1.80 12.92 20.07
CA VAL A 306 -1.20 12.88 21.41
C VAL A 306 -1.02 11.44 21.89
N GLU A 307 -2.03 10.58 21.75
CA GLU A 307 -1.95 9.16 22.07
C GLU A 307 -0.80 8.49 21.31
N LYS A 308 -0.74 8.71 19.99
CA LYS A 308 0.31 8.17 19.12
C LYS A 308 1.69 8.58 19.59
N GLU A 309 1.91 9.86 19.86
CA GLU A 309 3.22 10.35 20.26
C GLU A 309 3.59 9.91 21.69
N ALA A 310 2.68 9.98 22.64
CA ALA A 310 2.92 9.54 24.02
C ALA A 310 3.34 8.06 24.05
N MET A 311 2.64 7.21 23.32
CA MET A 311 3.00 5.78 23.18
C MET A 311 4.37 5.60 22.53
N ARG A 312 4.68 6.36 21.47
CA ARG A 312 5.98 6.30 20.79
C ARG A 312 7.11 6.71 21.72
N GLN A 313 6.97 7.81 22.45
CA GLN A 313 7.97 8.29 23.40
C GLN A 313 8.16 7.33 24.57
N MET A 314 7.09 6.74 25.11
CA MET A 314 7.18 5.72 26.15
C MET A 314 8.03 4.54 25.69
N ILE A 315 7.78 4.00 24.49
CA ILE A 315 8.54 2.86 23.96
C ILE A 315 10.01 3.22 23.74
N LEU A 316 10.29 4.42 23.21
CA LEU A 316 11.66 4.87 22.93
C LEU A 316 12.47 5.18 24.19
N ASN A 317 11.85 5.87 25.17
CA ASN A 317 12.54 6.36 26.35
C ASN A 317 12.60 5.31 27.47
N GLU A 318 11.52 4.56 27.67
CA GLU A 318 11.38 3.65 28.81
C GLU A 318 11.55 2.18 28.43
N ARG A 319 11.58 1.84 27.13
CA ARG A 319 11.68 0.45 26.64
C ARG A 319 10.55 -0.45 27.17
N VAL A 320 9.38 0.13 27.42
CA VAL A 320 8.18 -0.57 27.88
C VAL A 320 7.05 -0.34 26.88
N ARG A 321 6.20 -1.36 26.69
CA ARG A 321 5.00 -1.34 25.86
C ARG A 321 3.76 -1.19 26.75
N LEU A 322 2.62 -0.88 26.13
CA LEU A 322 1.34 -0.66 26.82
C LEU A 322 0.85 -1.81 27.73
N ASP A 323 1.32 -3.03 27.48
CA ASP A 323 0.99 -4.21 28.29
C ASP A 323 2.11 -4.60 29.26
N GLY A 324 3.05 -3.68 29.52
CA GLY A 324 4.16 -3.86 30.45
C GLY A 324 5.35 -4.64 29.91
N ARG A 325 5.26 -5.18 28.68
CA ARG A 325 6.36 -5.95 28.07
C ARG A 325 7.47 -5.05 27.53
N THR A 326 8.68 -5.58 27.46
CA THR A 326 9.76 -4.95 26.70
C THR A 326 9.56 -5.17 25.18
N PRO A 327 10.26 -4.43 24.30
CA PRO A 327 10.28 -4.69 22.86
C PRO A 327 10.68 -6.12 22.48
N GLU A 328 11.47 -6.79 23.30
CA GLU A 328 12.03 -8.14 23.04
C GLU A 328 11.14 -9.26 23.59
N THR A 329 10.24 -8.95 24.54
CA THR A 329 9.44 -9.96 25.23
C THR A 329 8.17 -10.35 24.44
N ILE A 330 8.08 -11.63 24.08
CA ILE A 330 6.89 -12.23 23.47
C ILE A 330 5.80 -12.48 24.53
N ARG A 331 4.52 -12.48 24.13
CA ARG A 331 3.40 -12.84 25.00
C ARG A 331 3.49 -14.32 25.42
N PRO A 332 2.89 -14.70 26.57
CA PRO A 332 2.76 -16.11 26.94
C PRO A 332 2.13 -16.93 25.81
N ILE A 333 2.75 -18.07 25.49
CA ILE A 333 2.28 -18.98 24.46
C ILE A 333 1.63 -20.19 25.13
N TRP A 334 0.44 -20.55 24.68
CA TRP A 334 -0.23 -21.79 25.04
C TRP A 334 -0.65 -22.53 23.78
N SER A 335 -0.45 -23.84 23.77
CA SER A 335 -0.82 -24.69 22.64
C SER A 335 -1.36 -26.03 23.11
N GLU A 336 -2.35 -26.54 22.38
CA GLU A 336 -2.94 -27.86 22.58
C GLU A 336 -3.12 -28.53 21.22
N VAL A 337 -2.82 -29.82 21.13
CA VAL A 337 -3.07 -30.65 19.95
C VAL A 337 -4.23 -31.62 20.24
N ASP A 338 -4.88 -32.11 19.19
CA ASP A 338 -5.98 -33.07 19.27
C ASP A 338 -7.20 -32.59 20.07
N TYR A 339 -7.44 -31.27 20.08
CA TYR A 339 -8.60 -30.66 20.76
C TYR A 339 -9.95 -31.12 20.21
N LEU A 340 -10.06 -31.34 18.88
CA LEU A 340 -11.28 -31.77 18.22
C LEU A 340 -11.28 -33.29 18.01
N PRO A 341 -12.22 -34.03 18.63
CA PRO A 341 -12.22 -35.50 18.60
C PRO A 341 -12.60 -36.11 17.24
N GLY A 342 -13.16 -35.31 16.31
CA GLY A 342 -13.61 -35.77 14.99
C GLY A 342 -12.75 -35.30 13.81
N ALA A 343 -11.74 -34.46 14.05
CA ALA A 343 -10.87 -33.98 12.99
C ALA A 343 -9.75 -34.99 12.71
N HIS A 344 -9.20 -35.02 11.48
CA HIS A 344 -7.99 -35.80 11.20
C HIS A 344 -6.78 -35.31 12.02
N GLY A 345 -6.75 -34.02 12.33
CA GLY A 345 -5.79 -33.38 13.22
C GLY A 345 -6.32 -32.00 13.61
N SER A 346 -6.06 -31.57 14.84
CA SER A 346 -6.47 -30.25 15.32
C SER A 346 -5.44 -29.68 16.26
N ALA A 347 -5.34 -28.36 16.29
CA ALA A 347 -4.49 -27.64 17.21
C ALA A 347 -5.15 -26.33 17.62
N ILE A 348 -4.93 -25.91 18.87
CA ILE A 348 -5.15 -24.55 19.33
C ILE A 348 -3.79 -23.93 19.57
N PHE A 349 -3.57 -22.72 19.03
CA PHE A 349 -2.40 -21.91 19.29
C PHE A 349 -2.85 -20.54 19.80
N THR A 350 -2.41 -20.17 21.00
CA THR A 350 -2.68 -18.87 21.62
C THR A 350 -1.36 -18.15 21.88
N ARG A 351 -1.23 -16.94 21.34
CA ARG A 351 -0.08 -16.04 21.55
C ARG A 351 -0.52 -14.59 21.68
#